data_AF-A0A8T0A8J1-F1
#
_entry.id   AF-A0A8T0A8J1-F1
#
_cell.length_a   1.000
_cell.length_b   1.000
_cell.length_c   1.000
_cell.angle_alpha   90.00
_cell.angle_beta   90.00
_cell.angle_gamma   90.00
#
_symmetry.space_group_name_H-M   'P 1'
#
loop_
_entity.id
_entity.type
_entity.pdbx_description
1 polymer ?
#
loop_
_entity_poly.entity_id
_entity_poly.type
_entity_poly.pdbx_seq_one_letter_code
_entity_poly.pdbx_strand_id
1 'polypeptide(L)'
;MNMFPRSPVFPYKPGQVNGLFPQQIIHHSSSQQYRSEPHRNLNNTILHGHPLNVFPLIPKYQWKGVPGIPYTNSNRSRKRKSDGNAQRDLKRQRFGSSHPYGPPAKSLPKGEQGQTSGLVKDAHSPTPSPSRPSVSSNPSCSVPFLKEEASQSSLPSHAIKDKLSQQILDLFLTCEQQSEDLEKKEFCRTQLQMDIQRLFPCSRIFLAGSSLNGFGSRTSDADLCLVVQEAPINQKTDAVYILSLVQKLLYKLSYIERPQLIRAKVPILKFRDRISGVEFDLNVNNTVGIRNTFLLRTYAYLEKRVRPIILVIKKWASHHKINDASRGTLSSYTLVLMVLHYLQTLPDPVLPCLQKDYPECFSPVMDLHLVPDGPKNIPPFVSKNASSLGDLLLGFLKYYAAVFKWDKNIISVREAKALPRANCWDWRSKFLYVEEPFDGSNTARAVHEKMKFDAIKAVFAESWQVLQVRKDLNYILPIRETIPKR
;
A
#
# COMPACT_ATOMS: atom_id res chain seq x y z
N MET A 1 49.80 11.09 17.78
CA MET A 1 50.24 12.15 18.70
C MET A 1 49.31 13.34 18.59
N ASN A 2 49.20 14.11 19.68
CA ASN A 2 48.78 15.50 19.89
C ASN A 2 48.71 16.44 18.64
N MET A 3 47.88 17.50 18.57
CA MET A 3 46.86 18.05 19.51
C MET A 3 45.91 19.04 18.76
N PHE A 4 44.86 19.51 19.44
CA PHE A 4 43.92 20.56 18.98
C PHE A 4 44.47 22.00 19.13
N PRO A 5 43.95 22.98 18.36
CA PRO A 5 43.64 24.32 18.85
C PRO A 5 42.18 24.41 19.37
N ARG A 6 41.91 25.29 20.35
CA ARG A 6 40.62 25.39 21.07
C ARG A 6 39.73 26.55 20.58
N SER A 7 38.42 26.42 20.82
CA SER A 7 37.44 27.50 20.66
C SER A 7 37.65 28.67 21.64
N PRO A 8 37.27 29.91 21.29
CA PRO A 8 37.30 31.05 22.20
C PRO A 8 36.14 31.03 23.22
N VAL A 9 36.34 31.70 24.35
CA VAL A 9 35.35 31.91 25.42
C VAL A 9 34.95 33.39 25.44
N PHE A 10 33.66 33.68 25.62
CA PHE A 10 33.16 35.05 25.86
C PHE A 10 32.70 35.23 27.32
N PRO A 11 33.09 36.32 28.01
CA PRO A 11 32.73 36.57 29.40
C PRO A 11 31.37 37.26 29.58
N TYR A 12 30.83 37.16 30.80
CA TYR A 12 29.50 37.62 31.21
C TYR A 12 29.63 38.79 32.22
N LYS A 13 28.87 39.89 32.08
CA LYS A 13 28.60 40.90 33.14
C LYS A 13 27.23 41.61 32.96
N PRO A 14 26.63 42.21 34.01
CA PRO A 14 25.16 42.19 34.18
C PRO A 14 24.44 43.52 34.52
N GLY A 15 23.09 43.49 34.54
CA GLY A 15 22.17 44.50 35.13
C GLY A 15 21.56 45.49 34.12
N GLN A 16 20.35 46.06 34.29
CA GLN A 16 19.25 45.88 35.27
C GLN A 16 17.87 46.03 34.55
N VAL A 17 16.90 45.14 34.77
CA VAL A 17 15.67 45.27 35.61
C VAL A 17 14.56 46.25 35.13
N ASN A 18 13.42 45.68 34.71
CA ASN A 18 12.01 46.03 35.03
C ASN A 18 11.12 45.02 34.25
N GLY A 19 10.25 44.20 34.88
CA GLY A 19 8.89 44.54 35.35
C GLY A 19 7.87 44.17 34.24
N LEU A 20 6.82 43.37 34.41
CA LEU A 20 6.10 42.83 35.59
C LEU A 20 5.54 41.40 35.32
N PHE A 21 5.24 40.64 36.38
CA PHE A 21 4.44 39.40 36.35
C PHE A 21 3.53 39.35 37.60
N PRO A 22 2.26 38.92 37.51
CA PRO A 22 1.45 38.50 38.66
C PRO A 22 1.71 37.02 39.01
N GLN A 23 1.80 36.71 40.31
CA GLN A 23 1.86 35.34 40.84
C GLN A 23 0.54 34.96 41.54
N GLN A 24 0.12 33.70 41.42
CA GLN A 24 -0.63 32.98 42.47
C GLN A 24 -0.07 31.55 42.53
N ILE A 25 0.73 31.24 43.55
CA ILE A 25 0.35 30.60 44.83
C ILE A 25 0.11 29.08 44.66
N ILE A 26 0.98 28.30 45.31
CA ILE A 26 0.89 26.84 45.44
C ILE A 26 0.57 26.54 46.91
N HIS A 27 -0.39 25.65 47.16
CA HIS A 27 -0.62 25.07 48.49
C HIS A 27 -0.31 23.57 48.48
N HIS A 28 0.50 23.13 49.45
CA HIS A 28 0.66 21.72 49.80
C HIS A 28 -0.16 21.39 51.05
N SER A 29 -0.84 20.26 51.04
CA SER A 29 -1.41 19.59 52.22
C SER A 29 -1.43 18.08 51.98
N SER A 30 -1.44 17.28 53.06
CA SER A 30 -0.99 15.88 53.04
C SER A 30 -2.05 14.83 53.36
N SER A 31 -1.94 13.68 52.69
CA SER A 31 -2.26 12.31 53.16
C SER A 31 -3.63 11.98 53.79
N GLN A 32 -4.38 11.02 53.21
CA GLN A 32 -4.43 9.63 53.72
C GLN A 32 -5.32 8.65 52.90
N GLN A 33 -4.84 7.40 52.80
CA GLN A 33 -5.50 6.06 52.77
C GLN A 33 -6.77 5.71 51.91
N TYR A 34 -6.58 4.65 51.09
CA TYR A 34 -7.45 3.48 50.82
C TYR A 34 -8.99 3.57 50.63
N ARG A 35 -9.45 3.23 49.41
CA ARG A 35 -10.43 2.12 49.17
C ARG A 35 -10.37 1.62 47.71
N SER A 36 -11.09 0.55 47.39
CA SER A 36 -10.86 -0.31 46.20
C SER A 36 -12.10 -0.52 45.31
N GLU A 37 -11.85 -0.80 44.02
CA GLU A 37 -12.78 -1.34 43.00
C GLU A 37 -13.95 -0.40 42.56
N PRO A 38 -14.65 -0.64 41.42
CA PRO A 38 -14.08 -0.50 40.08
C PRO A 38 -14.95 0.41 39.15
N HIS A 39 -14.90 0.21 37.82
CA HIS A 39 -15.67 0.93 36.77
C HIS A 39 -15.38 2.44 36.56
N ARG A 40 -14.29 2.76 35.85
CA ARG A 40 -14.17 4.06 35.14
C ARG A 40 -14.72 3.94 33.71
N ASN A 41 -15.78 4.70 33.41
CA ASN A 41 -16.25 4.93 32.04
C ASN A 41 -15.14 5.57 31.18
N LEU A 42 -14.95 5.07 29.96
CA LEU A 42 -13.83 5.49 29.08
C LEU A 42 -14.11 6.79 28.29
N ASN A 43 -15.27 7.42 28.50
CA ASN A 43 -15.83 8.44 27.62
C ASN A 43 -15.06 9.79 27.64
N ASN A 44 -14.26 10.05 28.68
CA ASN A 44 -13.49 11.29 28.84
C ASN A 44 -11.99 11.08 28.52
N THR A 45 -11.70 10.59 27.31
CA THR A 45 -10.33 10.65 26.78
C THR A 45 -10.08 12.05 26.22
N ILE A 46 -9.35 12.88 26.97
CA ILE A 46 -9.05 14.27 26.64
C ILE A 46 -7.65 14.33 26.00
N LEU A 47 -7.55 14.99 24.84
CA LEU A 47 -6.27 15.34 24.21
C LEU A 47 -6.18 16.88 24.14
N HIS A 48 -5.09 17.46 24.66
CA HIS A 48 -4.86 18.91 24.68
C HIS A 48 -6.06 19.75 25.20
N GLY A 49 -6.80 19.25 26.19
CA GLY A 49 -7.93 19.97 26.81
C GLY A 49 -9.27 19.85 26.08
N HIS A 50 -9.32 19.25 24.88
CA HIS A 50 -10.55 19.07 24.13
C HIS A 50 -11.10 17.62 24.23
N PRO A 51 -12.43 17.41 24.31
CA PRO A 51 -13.03 16.09 24.24
C PRO A 51 -12.94 15.52 22.81
N LEU A 52 -12.54 14.26 22.66
CA LEU A 52 -12.45 13.57 21.35
C LEU A 52 -13.79 13.33 20.63
N ASN A 53 -14.91 13.83 21.18
CA ASN A 53 -16.28 13.55 20.74
C ASN A 53 -16.99 14.74 20.04
N VAL A 54 -16.32 15.89 19.84
CA VAL A 54 -16.95 17.11 19.26
C VAL A 54 -16.12 17.63 18.09
N PHE A 55 -16.18 16.92 16.96
CA PHE A 55 -15.47 17.26 15.72
C PHE A 55 -16.38 17.05 14.50
N PRO A 56 -16.16 17.79 13.39
CA PRO A 56 -17.02 17.71 12.20
C PRO A 56 -17.12 16.29 11.63
N LEU A 57 -18.29 15.95 11.09
CA LEU A 57 -18.58 14.62 10.53
C LEU A 57 -17.79 14.38 9.23
N ILE A 58 -16.60 13.80 9.38
CA ILE A 58 -15.70 13.53 8.26
C ILE A 58 -16.36 12.48 7.31
N PRO A 59 -16.53 12.74 6.00
CA PRO A 59 -17.34 11.90 5.09
C PRO A 59 -16.98 10.40 5.04
N LYS A 60 -17.98 9.52 4.88
CA LYS A 60 -17.73 8.06 4.82
C LYS A 60 -17.05 7.65 3.51
N TYR A 61 -15.80 7.21 3.62
CA TYR A 61 -15.08 6.47 2.57
C TYR A 61 -15.62 5.04 2.49
N GLN A 62 -15.95 4.59 1.28
CA GLN A 62 -16.40 3.24 1.01
C GLN A 62 -15.77 2.73 -0.30
N TRP A 63 -14.78 1.84 -0.19
CA TRP A 63 -14.27 1.16 -1.37
C TRP A 63 -15.37 0.29 -1.99
N LYS A 64 -15.47 0.33 -3.32
CA LYS A 64 -16.29 -0.58 -4.11
C LYS A 64 -15.32 -1.37 -5.00
N GLY A 65 -15.42 -2.69 -4.96
CA GLY A 65 -14.57 -3.55 -5.79
C GLY A 65 -14.86 -3.37 -7.27
N VAL A 66 -13.88 -3.72 -8.11
CA VAL A 66 -14.11 -3.89 -9.54
C VAL A 66 -15.15 -4.99 -9.71
N PRO A 67 -16.27 -4.76 -10.42
CA PRO A 67 -17.25 -5.82 -10.66
C PRO A 67 -16.59 -6.98 -11.41
N GLY A 68 -16.54 -8.15 -10.78
CA GLY A 68 -15.94 -9.33 -11.39
C GLY A 68 -16.62 -9.68 -12.72
N ILE A 69 -15.83 -9.80 -13.79
CA ILE A 69 -16.35 -10.13 -15.12
C ILE A 69 -17.04 -11.50 -15.03
N PRO A 70 -18.35 -11.61 -15.35
CA PRO A 70 -19.05 -12.88 -15.28
C PRO A 70 -18.51 -13.82 -16.37
N TYR A 71 -17.77 -14.85 -15.97
CA TYR A 71 -17.31 -15.91 -16.86
C TYR A 71 -18.50 -16.71 -17.40
N THR A 72 -19.02 -16.31 -18.56
CA THR A 72 -20.08 -17.04 -19.27
C THR A 72 -19.53 -18.37 -19.76
N ASN A 73 -19.84 -19.45 -19.03
CA ASN A 73 -19.27 -20.78 -19.25
C ASN A 73 -19.91 -21.47 -20.47
N SER A 74 -19.58 -21.00 -21.68
CA SER A 74 -20.24 -21.35 -22.93
C SER A 74 -19.71 -22.64 -23.57
N ASN A 75 -19.85 -23.78 -22.89
CA ASN A 75 -19.59 -25.11 -23.47
C ASN A 75 -20.86 -25.96 -23.51
N ARG A 76 -21.69 -25.75 -24.55
CA ARG A 76 -22.82 -26.65 -24.88
C ARG A 76 -22.29 -27.93 -25.54
N SER A 77 -22.14 -29.00 -24.76
CA SER A 77 -21.71 -30.32 -25.23
C SER A 77 -22.62 -30.91 -26.30
N ARG A 78 -22.26 -30.74 -27.59
CA ARG A 78 -22.90 -31.47 -28.70
C ARG A 78 -22.47 -32.94 -28.66
N LYS A 79 -23.35 -33.81 -28.13
CA LYS A 79 -23.24 -35.27 -28.29
C LYS A 79 -23.08 -35.64 -29.78
N ARG A 80 -22.02 -36.38 -30.10
CA ARG A 80 -21.99 -37.32 -31.23
C ARG A 80 -21.74 -38.72 -30.68
N LYS A 81 -22.48 -39.71 -31.17
CA LYS A 81 -22.15 -41.13 -30.97
C LYS A 81 -21.02 -41.51 -31.92
N SER A 82 -20.16 -42.41 -31.47
CA SER A 82 -19.55 -43.43 -32.32
C SER A 82 -19.22 -44.63 -31.44
N ASP A 83 -19.59 -45.83 -31.89
CA ASP A 83 -19.12 -47.10 -31.35
C ASP A 83 -17.70 -47.38 -31.88
N GLY A 84 -16.93 -48.35 -31.34
CA GLY A 84 -15.61 -48.61 -31.95
C GLY A 84 -14.50 -49.47 -31.31
N ASN A 85 -14.75 -50.35 -30.31
CA ASN A 85 -13.91 -51.54 -30.04
C ASN A 85 -12.43 -51.34 -29.54
N ALA A 86 -11.74 -52.45 -29.21
CA ALA A 86 -10.33 -52.61 -28.76
C ALA A 86 -9.94 -51.87 -27.45
N GLN A 87 -9.86 -52.46 -26.24
CA GLN A 87 -9.28 -53.73 -25.71
C GLN A 87 -7.79 -53.61 -25.29
N ARG A 88 -7.45 -54.19 -24.12
CA ARG A 88 -6.12 -54.39 -23.47
C ARG A 88 -5.59 -53.23 -22.60
N ASP A 89 -4.93 -53.45 -21.44
CA ASP A 89 -5.01 -54.57 -20.46
C ASP A 89 -4.28 -54.21 -19.12
N LEU A 90 -4.40 -55.08 -18.09
CA LEU A 90 -3.59 -55.18 -16.85
C LEU A 90 -3.68 -54.00 -15.83
N LYS A 91 -4.19 -54.20 -14.58
CA LYS A 91 -3.56 -54.78 -13.35
C LYS A 91 -2.44 -53.90 -12.76
N ARG A 92 -2.30 -53.65 -11.44
CA ARG A 92 -2.70 -54.36 -10.19
C ARG A 92 -3.00 -53.33 -9.04
N GLN A 93 -3.95 -53.55 -8.11
CA GLN A 93 -3.80 -54.01 -6.69
C GLN A 93 -2.91 -53.17 -5.73
N ARG A 94 -3.16 -53.05 -4.39
CA ARG A 94 -4.36 -53.21 -3.49
C ARG A 94 -3.97 -52.75 -2.04
N PHE A 95 -4.79 -53.11 -1.03
CA PHE A 95 -4.75 -52.79 0.42
C PHE A 95 -5.33 -51.40 0.80
N GLY A 96 -6.21 -51.21 1.81
CA GLY A 96 -6.84 -52.12 2.79
C GLY A 96 -6.17 -52.06 4.17
N SER A 97 -6.84 -51.83 5.32
CA SER A 97 -8.29 -51.66 5.65
C SER A 97 -8.47 -50.54 6.73
N SER A 98 -9.42 -50.41 7.69
CA SER A 98 -10.43 -51.30 8.33
C SER A 98 -11.71 -50.54 8.79
N HIS A 99 -12.25 -50.86 9.98
CA HIS A 99 -13.57 -50.54 10.61
C HIS A 99 -13.47 -50.82 12.16
N PRO A 100 -14.48 -50.71 13.08
CA PRO A 100 -15.93 -51.00 12.93
C PRO A 100 -17.00 -50.30 13.85
N TYR A 101 -18.29 -50.68 13.66
CA TYR A 101 -19.53 -50.45 14.49
C TYR A 101 -20.08 -49.00 14.63
N GLY A 102 -21.39 -48.72 14.82
CA GLY A 102 -22.62 -49.54 15.06
C GLY A 102 -23.95 -48.83 14.63
N PRO A 103 -25.17 -49.39 14.85
CA PRO A 103 -26.25 -49.37 13.82
C PRO A 103 -27.67 -48.79 14.23
N PRO A 104 -28.89 -49.21 13.74
CA PRO A 104 -29.74 -48.32 12.89
C PRO A 104 -31.31 -48.35 13.01
N ALA A 105 -32.02 -47.47 12.28
CA ALA A 105 -33.44 -47.59 11.81
C ALA A 105 -33.66 -46.61 10.60
N LYS A 106 -34.43 -46.82 9.51
CA LYS A 106 -35.81 -47.33 9.23
C LYS A 106 -36.93 -46.37 9.69
N SER A 107 -37.96 -45.98 8.91
CA SER A 107 -38.43 -46.40 7.55
C SER A 107 -39.27 -45.35 6.78
N LEU A 108 -39.57 -45.64 5.50
CA LEU A 108 -40.50 -44.97 4.52
C LEU A 108 -42.02 -45.15 4.88
N PRO A 109 -43.06 -44.69 4.10
CA PRO A 109 -43.10 -44.18 2.70
C PRO A 109 -44.07 -43.02 2.27
N LYS A 110 -43.79 -42.48 1.06
CA LYS A 110 -44.66 -42.02 -0.08
C LYS A 110 -46.03 -41.30 0.08
N GLY A 111 -46.17 -40.24 -0.74
CA GLY A 111 -47.28 -39.89 -1.68
C GLY A 111 -46.70 -38.86 -2.69
N GLU A 112 -46.94 -38.78 -4.01
CA GLU A 112 -48.07 -39.10 -4.91
C GLU A 112 -49.33 -38.26 -4.62
N GLN A 113 -49.92 -37.51 -5.56
CA GLN A 113 -49.70 -37.28 -7.02
C GLN A 113 -50.26 -35.89 -7.43
N GLY A 114 -50.04 -35.43 -8.68
CA GLY A 114 -50.93 -34.43 -9.31
C GLY A 114 -50.29 -33.42 -10.30
N GLN A 115 -50.91 -33.23 -11.46
CA GLN A 115 -50.62 -32.20 -12.46
C GLN A 115 -51.89 -31.37 -12.74
N THR A 116 -51.79 -30.12 -13.23
CA THR A 116 -52.57 -29.61 -14.40
C THR A 116 -52.19 -28.17 -14.81
N SER A 117 -52.72 -27.75 -15.98
CA SER A 117 -52.67 -26.41 -16.62
C SER A 117 -53.42 -25.30 -15.84
N GLY A 118 -53.32 -24.00 -16.16
CA GLY A 118 -52.59 -23.27 -17.22
C GLY A 118 -53.29 -21.92 -17.60
N LEU A 119 -52.83 -21.27 -18.68
CA LEU A 119 -53.45 -20.13 -19.40
C LEU A 119 -53.48 -18.70 -18.77
N VAL A 120 -52.52 -17.87 -19.22
CA VAL A 120 -52.63 -16.49 -19.79
C VAL A 120 -53.87 -15.61 -19.48
N LYS A 121 -53.67 -14.38 -18.96
CA LYS A 121 -54.00 -13.10 -19.69
C LYS A 121 -53.68 -11.77 -18.97
N ASP A 122 -53.09 -10.86 -19.76
CA ASP A 122 -53.32 -9.40 -19.94
C ASP A 122 -53.31 -8.41 -18.74
N ALA A 123 -53.18 -7.11 -19.04
CA ALA A 123 -52.87 -6.04 -18.09
C ALA A 123 -53.62 -4.71 -18.39
N HIS A 124 -53.81 -3.88 -17.36
CA HIS A 124 -54.29 -2.50 -17.50
C HIS A 124 -53.57 -1.52 -16.54
N SER A 125 -53.39 -0.28 -17.00
CA SER A 125 -52.92 0.87 -16.20
C SER A 125 -54.11 1.79 -15.84
N PRO A 126 -53.99 2.68 -14.84
CA PRO A 126 -53.68 4.08 -15.19
C PRO A 126 -52.87 4.88 -14.13
N THR A 127 -52.55 6.13 -14.48
CA THR A 127 -51.96 7.22 -13.67
C THR A 127 -52.89 8.47 -13.78
N PRO A 128 -52.65 9.69 -13.19
CA PRO A 128 -51.46 10.22 -12.47
C PRO A 128 -51.72 11.11 -11.21
N SER A 129 -50.64 11.73 -10.69
CA SER A 129 -50.58 13.00 -9.90
C SER A 129 -50.87 13.00 -8.38
N PRO A 130 -50.29 13.92 -7.55
CA PRO A 130 -49.04 14.71 -7.73
C PRO A 130 -48.11 14.87 -6.48
N SER A 131 -46.83 15.20 -6.75
CA SER A 131 -45.90 16.05 -5.96
C SER A 131 -45.61 15.82 -4.45
N ARG A 132 -44.36 15.39 -4.15
CA ARG A 132 -43.37 16.17 -3.34
C ARG A 132 -41.94 15.61 -3.55
N PRO A 133 -40.87 16.43 -3.47
CA PRO A 133 -39.50 15.96 -3.67
C PRO A 133 -38.87 15.39 -2.38
N SER A 134 -38.13 14.30 -2.50
CA SER A 134 -37.24 13.79 -1.45
C SER A 134 -35.82 14.34 -1.62
N VAL A 135 -35.14 14.64 -0.51
CA VAL A 135 -33.87 15.38 -0.48
C VAL A 135 -32.68 14.43 -0.23
N SER A 136 -31.53 14.80 -0.79
CA SER A 136 -30.18 14.27 -0.52
C SER A 136 -29.96 12.76 -0.67
N SER A 137 -29.41 12.36 -1.81
CA SER A 137 -28.51 11.20 -1.87
C SER A 137 -27.22 11.52 -1.10
N ASN A 138 -26.83 10.67 -0.14
CA ASN A 138 -25.52 10.79 0.51
C ASN A 138 -24.39 10.60 -0.51
N PRO A 139 -23.36 11.47 -0.55
CA PRO A 139 -22.21 11.29 -1.44
C PRO A 139 -21.33 10.12 -0.95
N SER A 140 -21.52 8.93 -1.53
CA SER A 140 -20.66 7.77 -1.27
C SER A 140 -19.32 7.95 -1.99
N CYS A 141 -18.27 8.37 -1.28
CA CYS A 141 -16.92 8.42 -1.83
C CYS A 141 -16.39 7.00 -2.06
N SER A 142 -16.29 6.59 -3.32
CA SER A 142 -15.70 5.32 -3.76
C SER A 142 -14.60 5.58 -4.77
N VAL A 143 -13.42 5.00 -4.53
CA VAL A 143 -12.21 5.18 -5.38
C VAL A 143 -12.58 5.05 -6.86
N PRO A 144 -12.23 6.02 -7.73
CA PRO A 144 -12.59 5.96 -9.13
C PRO A 144 -11.91 4.79 -9.82
N PHE A 145 -12.66 4.19 -10.75
CA PHE A 145 -12.06 3.40 -11.81
C PHE A 145 -11.34 4.35 -12.77
N LEU A 146 -10.00 4.46 -12.64
CA LEU A 146 -9.18 4.86 -13.78
C LEU A 146 -9.55 3.91 -14.92
N LYS A 147 -9.93 4.44 -16.08
CA LYS A 147 -10.46 3.63 -17.18
C LYS A 147 -9.41 2.65 -17.72
N GLU A 148 -9.41 1.44 -17.18
CA GLU A 148 -9.00 0.28 -17.97
C GLU A 148 -10.07 0.09 -19.05
N GLU A 149 -9.84 0.69 -20.22
CA GLU A 149 -10.58 0.28 -21.41
C GLU A 149 -10.29 -1.21 -21.64
N ALA A 150 -11.33 -2.04 -21.56
CA ALA A 150 -11.23 -3.50 -21.55
C ALA A 150 -10.93 -4.07 -22.95
N SER A 151 -9.92 -3.50 -23.62
CA SER A 151 -9.50 -3.75 -24.99
C SER A 151 -7.98 -3.66 -25.02
N GLN A 152 -7.32 -4.75 -25.43
CA GLN A 152 -5.87 -4.95 -25.33
C GLN A 152 -5.35 -5.11 -23.88
N SER A 153 -5.61 -6.26 -23.27
CA SER A 153 -4.94 -6.71 -22.02
C SER A 153 -3.45 -7.03 -22.19
N SER A 154 -2.94 -7.04 -23.43
CA SER A 154 -1.52 -7.17 -23.75
C SER A 154 -0.73 -5.88 -23.50
N LEU A 155 0.53 -6.04 -23.11
CA LEU A 155 1.55 -5.01 -23.33
C LEU A 155 1.78 -4.82 -24.85
N PRO A 156 2.25 -3.64 -25.30
CA PRO A 156 2.65 -3.45 -26.70
C PRO A 156 3.70 -4.49 -27.10
N SER A 157 3.66 -4.97 -28.35
CA SER A 157 4.64 -5.94 -28.88
C SER A 157 6.09 -5.44 -28.72
N HIS A 158 6.33 -4.14 -28.86
CA HIS A 158 7.65 -3.54 -28.66
C HIS A 158 8.18 -3.63 -27.21
N ALA A 159 7.32 -3.90 -26.23
CA ALA A 159 7.70 -4.05 -24.83
C ALA A 159 8.23 -5.45 -24.51
N ILE A 160 7.86 -6.47 -25.31
CA ILE A 160 8.21 -7.88 -25.14
C ILE A 160 9.05 -8.36 -26.35
N LYS A 161 10.23 -7.76 -26.53
CA LYS A 161 11.11 -8.05 -27.68
C LYS A 161 12.04 -9.25 -27.49
N ASP A 162 12.34 -9.62 -26.24
CA ASP A 162 13.38 -10.59 -25.91
C ASP A 162 13.01 -11.50 -24.73
N LYS A 163 13.85 -12.52 -24.52
CA LYS A 163 13.73 -13.50 -23.41
C LYS A 163 13.63 -12.80 -22.05
N LEU A 164 14.43 -11.77 -21.83
CA LEU A 164 14.47 -11.02 -20.58
C LEU A 164 13.13 -10.29 -20.33
N SER A 165 12.55 -9.66 -21.35
CA SER A 165 11.24 -9.01 -21.27
C SER A 165 10.12 -10.00 -20.97
N GLN A 166 10.15 -11.19 -21.58
CA GLN A 166 9.20 -12.26 -21.27
C GLN A 166 9.34 -12.73 -19.81
N GLN A 167 10.56 -12.97 -19.33
CA GLN A 167 10.82 -13.36 -17.94
C GLN A 167 10.33 -12.31 -16.92
N ILE A 168 10.46 -11.01 -17.24
CA ILE A 168 9.93 -9.92 -16.41
C ILE A 168 8.40 -9.96 -16.37
N LEU A 169 7.75 -10.20 -17.51
CA LEU A 169 6.29 -10.31 -17.61
C LEU A 169 5.74 -11.55 -16.89
N ASP A 170 6.36 -12.73 -17.08
CA ASP A 170 5.96 -13.98 -16.43
C ASP A 170 6.04 -13.85 -14.91
N LEU A 171 7.12 -13.24 -14.40
CA LEU A 171 7.29 -12.94 -12.98
C LEU A 171 6.22 -11.95 -12.48
N PHE A 172 5.91 -10.91 -13.26
CA PHE A 172 4.87 -9.92 -12.94
C PHE A 172 3.50 -10.59 -12.81
N LEU A 173 3.02 -11.26 -13.86
CA LEU A 173 1.71 -11.94 -13.88
C LEU A 173 1.57 -13.00 -12.78
N THR A 174 2.68 -13.65 -12.39
CA THR A 174 2.67 -14.64 -11.30
C THR A 174 2.65 -13.99 -9.91
N CYS A 175 3.22 -12.79 -9.74
CA CYS A 175 3.43 -12.15 -8.43
C CYS A 175 2.50 -10.97 -8.13
N GLU A 176 1.84 -10.38 -9.12
CA GLU A 176 0.90 -9.25 -8.97
C GLU A 176 -0.19 -9.54 -7.94
N GLN A 177 -0.51 -8.57 -7.07
CA GLN A 177 -1.62 -8.67 -6.11
C GLN A 177 -2.95 -8.84 -6.86
N GLN A 178 -3.66 -9.94 -6.61
CA GLN A 178 -4.95 -10.22 -7.25
C GLN A 178 -6.13 -9.61 -6.48
N SER A 179 -7.33 -9.62 -7.08
CA SER A 179 -8.55 -9.10 -6.45
C SER A 179 -8.84 -9.76 -5.10
N GLU A 180 -8.69 -11.08 -4.99
CA GLU A 180 -8.98 -11.80 -3.72
C GLU A 180 -7.93 -11.51 -2.64
N ASP A 181 -6.73 -11.05 -3.01
CA ASP A 181 -5.72 -10.59 -2.05
C ASP A 181 -6.08 -9.20 -1.50
N LEU A 182 -6.70 -8.35 -2.32
CA LEU A 182 -7.15 -7.00 -1.94
C LEU A 182 -8.47 -7.02 -1.17
N GLU A 183 -9.44 -7.86 -1.56
CA GLU A 183 -10.73 -8.02 -0.87
C GLU A 183 -10.53 -8.45 0.59
N LYS A 184 -9.61 -9.38 0.86
CA LYS A 184 -9.21 -9.78 2.21
C LYS A 184 -8.70 -8.59 3.05
N LYS A 185 -7.85 -7.74 2.45
CA LYS A 185 -7.31 -6.54 3.10
C LYS A 185 -8.40 -5.51 3.42
N GLU A 186 -9.31 -5.29 2.48
CA GLU A 186 -10.42 -4.34 2.63
C GLU A 186 -11.49 -4.84 3.62
N PHE A 187 -11.74 -6.15 3.69
CA PHE A 187 -12.58 -6.76 4.72
C PHE A 187 -12.00 -6.52 6.12
N CYS A 188 -10.71 -6.82 6.33
CA CYS A 188 -10.03 -6.55 7.59
C CYS A 188 -10.04 -5.04 7.94
N ARG A 189 -9.73 -4.15 6.97
CA ARG A 189 -9.82 -2.68 7.15
C ARG A 189 -11.22 -2.25 7.61
N THR A 190 -12.27 -2.81 7.00
CA THR A 190 -13.66 -2.47 7.30
C THR A 190 -14.06 -2.91 8.71
N GLN A 191 -13.79 -4.16 9.07
CA GLN A 191 -14.03 -4.70 10.41
C GLN A 191 -13.26 -3.93 11.48
N LEU A 192 -11.97 -3.68 11.24
CA LEU A 192 -11.11 -2.92 12.15
C LEU A 192 -11.58 -1.47 12.33
N GLN A 193 -12.13 -0.84 11.28
CA GLN A 193 -12.70 0.51 11.39
C GLN A 193 -13.92 0.52 12.33
N MET A 194 -14.83 -0.45 12.20
CA MET A 194 -15.96 -0.59 13.12
C MET A 194 -15.49 -0.86 14.56
N ASP A 195 -14.45 -1.68 14.72
CA ASP A 195 -13.89 -1.99 16.03
C ASP A 195 -13.24 -0.76 16.70
N ILE A 196 -12.47 0.04 15.96
CA ILE A 196 -11.77 1.25 16.43
C ILE A 196 -12.71 2.44 16.62
N GLN A 197 -13.80 2.56 15.86
CA GLN A 197 -14.80 3.62 16.04
C GLN A 197 -15.51 3.58 17.40
N ARG A 198 -15.43 2.47 18.15
CA ARG A 198 -15.85 2.39 19.56
C ARG A 198 -14.93 3.15 20.54
N LEU A 199 -13.71 3.49 20.12
CA LEU A 199 -12.77 4.36 20.86
C LEU A 199 -12.75 5.78 20.30
N PHE A 200 -12.87 5.92 18.98
CA PHE A 200 -12.77 7.20 18.28
C PHE A 200 -13.91 7.33 17.23
N PRO A 201 -15.12 7.77 17.61
CA PRO A 201 -16.32 7.69 16.78
C PRO A 201 -16.20 8.37 15.40
N CYS A 202 -15.51 9.50 15.32
CA CYS A 202 -15.32 10.26 14.08
C CYS A 202 -14.16 9.74 13.20
N SER A 203 -13.41 8.71 13.65
CA SER A 203 -12.20 8.26 12.98
C SER A 203 -12.46 7.42 11.72
N ARG A 204 -11.45 7.31 10.85
CA ARG A 204 -11.46 6.50 9.62
C ARG A 204 -10.14 5.77 9.44
N ILE A 205 -10.20 4.54 8.91
CA ILE A 205 -9.02 3.81 8.46
C ILE A 205 -8.96 3.83 6.94
N PHE A 206 -7.92 4.43 6.38
CA PHE A 206 -7.58 4.31 4.96
C PHE A 206 -6.62 3.13 4.76
N LEU A 207 -6.86 2.29 3.77
CA LEU A 207 -5.85 1.39 3.21
C LEU A 207 -4.91 2.24 2.33
N ALA A 208 -3.61 1.95 2.38
CA ALA A 208 -2.58 2.77 1.77
C ALA A 208 -1.48 1.91 1.12
N GLY A 209 -0.42 2.59 0.68
CA GLY A 209 0.84 2.00 0.28
C GLY A 209 0.69 0.94 -0.80
N SER A 210 1.35 -0.21 -0.61
CA SER A 210 1.48 -1.23 -1.65
C SER A 210 0.14 -1.85 -2.08
N SER A 211 -0.87 -1.78 -1.21
CA SER A 211 -2.17 -2.44 -1.44
C SER A 211 -3.05 -1.71 -2.46
N LEU A 212 -2.93 -0.37 -2.56
CA LEU A 212 -3.74 0.45 -3.48
C LEU A 212 -2.91 1.20 -4.53
N ASN A 213 -1.59 1.39 -4.35
CA ASN A 213 -0.75 2.15 -5.27
C ASN A 213 -0.43 1.45 -6.60
N GLY A 214 -1.01 0.29 -6.89
CA GLY A 214 -0.79 -0.47 -8.12
C GLY A 214 0.50 -1.30 -8.17
N PHE A 215 1.38 -1.19 -7.17
CA PHE A 215 2.68 -1.88 -7.09
C PHE A 215 2.73 -3.01 -6.03
N GLY A 216 1.56 -3.50 -5.61
CA GLY A 216 1.40 -4.63 -4.70
C GLY A 216 1.72 -5.98 -5.33
N SER A 217 2.19 -6.92 -4.51
CA SER A 217 2.31 -8.34 -4.83
C SER A 217 1.40 -9.19 -3.96
N ARG A 218 1.17 -10.46 -4.33
CA ARG A 218 0.42 -11.45 -3.52
C ARG A 218 0.96 -11.63 -2.09
N THR A 219 2.21 -11.23 -1.85
CA THR A 219 2.93 -11.30 -0.58
C THR A 219 3.27 -9.91 -0.01
N SER A 220 2.54 -8.87 -0.41
CA SER A 220 2.72 -7.53 0.15
C SER A 220 1.81 -7.33 1.35
N ASP A 221 2.38 -6.81 2.44
CA ASP A 221 1.68 -6.36 3.65
C ASP A 221 0.61 -5.30 3.36
N ALA A 222 -0.18 -4.94 4.37
CA ALA A 222 -1.24 -3.95 4.26
C ALA A 222 -0.97 -2.69 5.11
N ASP A 223 -0.47 -1.64 4.46
CA ASP A 223 -0.29 -0.32 5.06
C ASP A 223 -1.66 0.31 5.43
N LEU A 224 -1.87 0.72 6.68
CA LEU A 224 -3.09 1.38 7.15
C LEU A 224 -2.81 2.74 7.78
N CYS A 225 -3.64 3.74 7.46
CA CYS A 225 -3.61 5.06 8.11
C CYS A 225 -4.92 5.31 8.86
N LEU A 226 -4.85 5.33 10.20
CA LEU A 226 -5.94 5.81 11.06
C LEU A 226 -5.92 7.33 11.10
N VAL A 227 -6.96 7.98 10.59
CA VAL A 227 -7.19 9.42 10.76
C VAL A 227 -8.22 9.61 11.87
N VAL A 228 -7.79 10.21 12.99
CA VAL A 228 -8.66 10.50 14.14
C VAL A 228 -9.25 11.91 14.07
N GLN A 229 -8.45 12.85 13.56
CA GLN A 229 -8.81 14.24 13.28
C GLN A 229 -8.03 14.67 12.03
N GLU A 230 -8.50 15.69 11.29
CA GLU A 230 -7.79 16.14 10.07
C GLU A 230 -6.64 17.14 10.37
N ALA A 231 -6.57 17.64 11.61
CA ALA A 231 -5.44 18.44 12.08
C ALA A 231 -4.16 17.57 12.28
N PRO A 232 -2.96 18.16 12.14
CA PRO A 232 -1.71 17.50 12.52
C PRO A 232 -1.70 17.03 13.98
N ILE A 233 -0.97 15.95 14.26
CA ILE A 233 -0.70 15.46 15.63
C ILE A 233 0.80 15.25 15.83
N ASN A 234 1.26 15.30 17.07
CA ASN A 234 2.65 15.01 17.40
C ASN A 234 2.92 13.50 17.28
N GLN A 235 3.68 13.13 16.24
CA GLN A 235 4.04 11.74 15.95
C GLN A 235 4.90 11.07 17.07
N LYS A 236 5.49 11.83 18.00
CA LYS A 236 6.27 11.27 19.12
C LYS A 236 5.44 11.00 20.39
N THR A 237 4.32 11.68 20.58
CA THR A 237 3.48 11.57 21.79
C THR A 237 2.09 11.06 21.46
N ASP A 238 1.36 11.80 20.64
CA ASP A 238 -0.09 11.64 20.44
C ASP A 238 -0.37 10.39 19.60
N ALA A 239 0.40 10.21 18.51
CA ALA A 239 0.32 9.00 17.70
C ALA A 239 0.70 7.75 18.51
N VAL A 240 1.73 7.83 19.36
CA VAL A 240 2.15 6.73 20.24
C VAL A 240 1.07 6.41 21.28
N TYR A 241 0.42 7.44 21.84
CA TYR A 241 -0.69 7.28 22.78
C TYR A 241 -1.91 6.63 22.12
N ILE A 242 -2.36 7.16 20.98
CA ILE A 242 -3.49 6.61 20.20
C ILE A 242 -3.21 5.16 19.81
N LEU A 243 -2.02 4.85 19.27
CA LEU A 243 -1.65 3.46 18.96
C LEU A 243 -1.61 2.56 20.20
N SER A 244 -1.24 3.07 21.38
CA SER A 244 -1.30 2.27 22.62
C SER A 244 -2.73 1.97 23.07
N LEU A 245 -3.70 2.85 22.78
CA LEU A 245 -5.12 2.59 23.02
C LEU A 245 -5.67 1.58 22.01
N VAL A 246 -5.30 1.72 20.72
CA VAL A 246 -5.66 0.74 19.68
C VAL A 246 -5.03 -0.62 19.97
N GLN A 247 -3.77 -0.70 20.39
CA GLN A 247 -3.11 -1.97 20.76
C GLN A 247 -3.85 -2.70 21.89
N LYS A 248 -4.29 -1.97 22.93
CA LYS A 248 -5.13 -2.49 24.03
C LYS A 248 -6.51 -2.99 23.57
N LEU A 249 -7.02 -2.47 22.45
CA LEU A 249 -8.20 -3.00 21.78
C LEU A 249 -7.85 -4.26 20.97
N LEU A 250 -6.77 -4.25 20.18
CA LEU A 250 -6.39 -5.38 19.32
C LEU A 250 -6.16 -6.67 20.13
N TYR A 251 -5.59 -6.58 21.33
CA TYR A 251 -5.46 -7.73 22.25
C TYR A 251 -6.80 -8.38 22.66
N LYS A 252 -7.95 -7.74 22.40
CA LYS A 252 -9.29 -8.28 22.68
C LYS A 252 -10.00 -8.83 21.44
N LEU A 253 -9.40 -8.69 20.25
CA LEU A 253 -10.00 -9.11 18.98
C LEU A 253 -9.45 -10.49 18.60
N SER A 254 -10.29 -11.53 18.65
CA SER A 254 -9.89 -12.93 18.41
C SER A 254 -9.33 -13.20 17.00
N TYR A 255 -9.69 -12.35 16.04
CA TYR A 255 -9.20 -12.38 14.67
C TYR A 255 -7.82 -11.69 14.48
N ILE A 256 -7.27 -11.05 15.51
CA ILE A 256 -5.94 -10.39 15.43
C ILE A 256 -4.88 -11.24 16.16
N GLU A 257 -3.70 -11.35 15.57
CA GLU A 257 -2.50 -11.92 16.20
C GLU A 257 -1.40 -10.88 16.41
N ARG A 258 -0.62 -11.07 17.49
CA ARG A 258 0.69 -10.43 17.72
C ARG A 258 0.73 -8.88 17.58
N PRO A 259 -0.22 -8.10 18.12
CA PRO A 259 -0.19 -6.64 17.95
C PRO A 259 1.00 -6.00 18.69
N GLN A 260 1.96 -5.47 17.92
CA GLN A 260 3.25 -4.94 18.38
C GLN A 260 3.44 -3.46 17.97
N LEU A 261 3.52 -2.57 18.95
CA LEU A 261 3.84 -1.16 18.74
C LEU A 261 5.34 -0.93 18.54
N ILE A 262 5.75 -0.60 17.32
CA ILE A 262 7.11 -0.22 16.93
C ILE A 262 7.25 1.31 16.99
N ARG A 263 8.24 1.78 17.75
CA ARG A 263 8.57 3.22 17.88
C ARG A 263 9.63 3.61 16.86
N ALA A 264 9.27 4.50 15.93
CA ALA A 264 10.14 5.09 14.91
C ALA A 264 9.74 6.55 14.64
N LYS A 265 10.31 7.24 13.62
CA LYS A 265 9.92 8.63 13.26
C LYS A 265 8.41 8.76 13.00
N VAL A 266 7.83 7.74 12.37
CA VAL A 266 6.38 7.49 12.32
C VAL A 266 6.19 6.17 13.08
N PRO A 267 5.52 6.16 14.23
CA PRO A 267 5.21 4.92 14.95
C PRO A 267 4.24 4.04 14.15
N ILE A 268 4.41 2.72 14.27
CA ILE A 268 3.59 1.72 13.56
C ILE A 268 3.18 0.65 14.57
N LEU A 269 1.88 0.35 14.63
CA LEU A 269 1.35 -0.85 15.27
C LEU A 269 1.26 -1.95 14.21
N LYS A 270 2.21 -2.88 14.23
CA LYS A 270 2.17 -4.10 13.43
C LYS A 270 1.20 -5.09 14.06
N PHE A 271 0.44 -5.82 13.24
CA PHE A 271 -0.34 -6.97 13.67
C PHE A 271 -0.67 -7.87 12.47
N ARG A 272 -1.10 -9.09 12.74
CA ARG A 272 -1.53 -10.03 11.70
C ARG A 272 -3.03 -10.30 11.79
N ASP A 273 -3.72 -10.36 10.67
CA ASP A 273 -5.07 -10.90 10.61
C ASP A 273 -5.04 -12.43 10.54
N ARG A 274 -5.73 -13.09 11.47
CA ARG A 274 -5.89 -14.56 11.52
C ARG A 274 -6.68 -15.09 10.31
N ILE A 275 -7.61 -14.31 9.75
CA ILE A 275 -8.54 -14.76 8.72
C ILE A 275 -7.86 -14.80 7.34
N SER A 276 -7.25 -13.68 6.93
CA SER A 276 -6.51 -13.60 5.66
C SER A 276 -5.07 -14.09 5.75
N GLY A 277 -4.49 -14.13 6.95
CA GLY A 277 -3.09 -14.44 7.20
C GLY A 277 -2.11 -13.30 6.92
N VAL A 278 -2.61 -12.13 6.53
CA VAL A 278 -1.84 -10.94 6.10
C VAL A 278 -1.33 -10.12 7.30
N GLU A 279 -0.12 -9.58 7.18
CA GLU A 279 0.46 -8.61 8.12
C GLU A 279 0.03 -7.18 7.76
N PHE A 280 -0.27 -6.36 8.77
CA PHE A 280 -0.79 -4.99 8.65
C PHE A 280 0.06 -4.00 9.45
N ASP A 281 0.32 -2.83 8.85
CA ASP A 281 1.12 -1.74 9.43
C ASP A 281 0.25 -0.51 9.68
N LEU A 282 -0.29 -0.37 10.89
CA LEU A 282 -1.16 0.74 11.26
C LEU A 282 -0.38 1.93 11.83
N ASN A 283 -0.44 3.07 11.15
CA ASN A 283 0.01 4.37 11.65
C ASN A 283 -1.19 5.29 11.94
N VAL A 284 -0.93 6.45 12.57
CA VAL A 284 -1.96 7.47 12.88
C VAL A 284 -1.59 8.80 12.23
N ASN A 285 -2.54 9.42 11.53
CA ASN A 285 -2.42 10.75 10.91
C ASN A 285 -1.18 10.95 10.00
N ASN A 286 -0.56 9.89 9.46
CA ASN A 286 0.49 10.01 8.44
C ASN A 286 -0.13 10.23 7.04
N THR A 287 -0.85 11.35 6.90
CA THR A 287 -1.73 11.64 5.75
C THR A 287 -0.99 11.75 4.42
N VAL A 288 0.30 12.11 4.45
CA VAL A 288 1.22 12.06 3.30
C VAL A 288 1.28 10.67 2.67
N GLY A 289 1.14 9.59 3.46
CA GLY A 289 1.05 8.22 2.95
C GLY A 289 -0.19 7.98 2.07
N ILE A 290 -1.32 8.62 2.39
CA ILE A 290 -2.54 8.54 1.58
C ILE A 290 -2.31 9.28 0.25
N ARG A 291 -1.80 10.52 0.28
CA ARG A 291 -1.48 11.31 -0.93
C ARG A 291 -0.55 10.57 -1.88
N ASN A 292 0.53 9.99 -1.34
CA ASN A 292 1.44 9.14 -2.10
C ASN A 292 0.79 7.92 -2.72
N THR A 293 -0.14 7.27 -2.01
CA THR A 293 -0.80 6.07 -2.51
C THR A 293 -1.51 6.35 -3.83
N PHE A 294 -2.18 7.50 -3.96
CA PHE A 294 -2.91 7.87 -5.16
C PHE A 294 -2.04 8.52 -6.25
N LEU A 295 -1.01 9.31 -5.90
CA LEU A 295 0.01 9.75 -6.87
C LEU A 295 0.73 8.57 -7.53
N LEU A 296 1.18 7.61 -6.72
CA LEU A 296 1.81 6.39 -7.20
C LEU A 296 0.81 5.50 -7.97
N ARG A 297 -0.46 5.43 -7.54
CA ARG A 297 -1.51 4.74 -8.31
C ARG A 297 -1.66 5.32 -9.70
N THR A 298 -1.69 6.65 -9.85
CA THR A 298 -1.75 7.26 -11.18
C THR A 298 -0.56 6.85 -12.03
N TYR A 299 0.69 7.03 -11.53
CA TYR A 299 1.89 6.57 -12.25
C TYR A 299 1.87 5.07 -12.60
N ALA A 300 1.27 4.21 -11.76
CA ALA A 300 1.17 2.78 -11.99
C ALA A 300 0.32 2.42 -13.21
N TYR A 301 -0.82 3.09 -13.40
CA TYR A 301 -1.75 2.80 -14.50
C TYR A 301 -1.56 3.71 -15.73
N LEU A 302 -0.68 4.72 -15.63
CA LEU A 302 -0.41 5.69 -16.70
C LEU A 302 0.35 5.09 -17.90
N GLU A 303 1.18 4.07 -17.69
CA GLU A 303 1.94 3.41 -18.76
C GLU A 303 2.18 1.92 -18.42
N LYS A 304 1.93 1.02 -19.38
CA LYS A 304 1.82 -0.43 -19.14
C LYS A 304 3.11 -1.12 -18.64
N ARG A 305 4.31 -0.61 -18.95
CA ARG A 305 5.60 -1.20 -18.55
C ARG A 305 5.99 -0.86 -17.11
N VAL A 306 5.40 0.17 -16.51
CA VAL A 306 5.76 0.68 -15.18
C VAL A 306 5.57 -0.39 -14.09
N ARG A 307 4.42 -1.08 -14.07
CA ARG A 307 4.08 -2.07 -13.03
C ARG A 307 4.98 -3.32 -13.09
N PRO A 308 5.22 -3.95 -14.26
CA PRO A 308 6.22 -5.02 -14.38
C PRO A 308 7.63 -4.61 -13.96
N ILE A 309 8.11 -3.44 -14.42
CA ILE A 309 9.45 -2.92 -14.08
C ILE A 309 9.62 -2.69 -12.58
N ILE A 310 8.64 -2.06 -11.91
CA ILE A 310 8.69 -1.85 -10.47
C ILE A 310 8.62 -3.18 -9.70
N LEU A 311 7.82 -4.16 -10.16
CA LEU A 311 7.74 -5.45 -9.49
C LEU A 311 9.06 -6.22 -9.56
N VAL A 312 9.68 -6.35 -10.75
CA VAL A 312 10.95 -7.07 -10.88
C VAL A 312 12.08 -6.39 -10.10
N ILE A 313 12.13 -5.05 -10.08
CA ILE A 313 13.12 -4.30 -9.31
C ILE A 313 12.90 -4.46 -7.79
N LYS A 314 11.65 -4.43 -7.31
CA LYS A 314 11.34 -4.73 -5.89
C LYS A 314 11.77 -6.15 -5.49
N LYS A 315 11.54 -7.15 -6.35
CA LYS A 315 11.94 -8.55 -6.13
C LYS A 315 13.46 -8.72 -6.16
N TRP A 316 14.15 -8.16 -7.16
CA TRP A 316 15.62 -8.10 -7.26
C TRP A 316 16.25 -7.50 -6.01
N ALA A 317 15.83 -6.30 -5.61
CA ALA A 317 16.37 -5.62 -4.44
C ALA A 317 16.09 -6.36 -3.11
N SER A 318 14.99 -7.13 -3.03
CA SER A 318 14.65 -8.00 -1.89
C SER A 318 15.45 -9.31 -1.87
N HIS A 319 15.78 -9.86 -3.04
CA HIS A 319 16.70 -11.00 -3.16
C HIS A 319 18.09 -10.61 -2.63
N HIS A 320 18.66 -9.51 -3.15
CA HIS A 320 19.98 -8.97 -2.75
C HIS A 320 20.01 -8.23 -1.39
N LYS A 321 18.94 -8.30 -0.59
CA LYS A 321 18.85 -7.74 0.77
C LYS A 321 19.11 -6.23 0.90
N ILE A 322 18.84 -5.47 -0.18
CA ILE A 322 18.95 -4.00 -0.23
C ILE A 322 17.59 -3.27 -0.19
N ASN A 323 16.48 -4.00 0.01
CA ASN A 323 15.10 -3.50 0.12
C ASN A 323 14.54 -3.73 1.54
N ASP A 324 15.26 -3.25 2.56
CA ASP A 324 14.83 -3.25 3.97
C ASP A 324 15.36 -2.00 4.70
N ALA A 325 14.48 -1.04 4.94
CA ALA A 325 14.79 0.20 5.65
C ALA A 325 15.01 0.01 7.16
N SER A 326 14.50 -1.07 7.77
CA SER A 326 14.78 -1.39 9.18
C SER A 326 16.22 -1.87 9.38
N ARG A 327 16.84 -2.42 8.33
CA ARG A 327 18.23 -2.91 8.29
C ARG A 327 19.21 -1.93 7.64
N GLY A 328 18.84 -0.65 7.53
CA GLY A 328 19.70 0.42 7.01
C GLY A 328 19.87 0.46 5.49
N THR A 329 18.96 -0.16 4.73
CA THR A 329 18.98 -0.17 3.25
C THR A 329 17.79 0.60 2.67
N LEU A 330 17.45 0.40 1.39
CA LEU A 330 16.38 1.16 0.73
C LEU A 330 15.00 0.73 1.24
N SER A 331 14.05 1.66 1.31
CA SER A 331 12.63 1.29 1.44
C SER A 331 12.05 0.93 0.07
N SER A 332 11.02 0.08 0.03
CA SER A 332 10.31 -0.20 -1.23
C SER A 332 9.69 1.06 -1.86
N TYR A 333 9.32 2.06 -1.05
CA TYR A 333 8.85 3.36 -1.54
C TYR A 333 9.98 4.20 -2.16
N THR A 334 11.16 4.23 -1.53
CA THR A 334 12.38 4.84 -2.09
C THR A 334 12.76 4.20 -3.42
N LEU A 335 12.71 2.87 -3.52
CA LEU A 335 12.95 2.14 -4.77
C LEU A 335 11.93 2.49 -5.84
N VAL A 336 10.63 2.60 -5.51
CA VAL A 336 9.60 3.06 -6.45
C VAL A 336 9.95 4.46 -7.00
N LEU A 337 10.27 5.42 -6.14
CA LEU A 337 10.64 6.78 -6.58
C LEU A 337 11.92 6.79 -7.44
N MET A 338 12.92 5.96 -7.13
CA MET A 338 14.11 5.79 -7.96
C MET A 338 13.78 5.24 -9.36
N VAL A 339 12.80 4.34 -9.47
CA VAL A 339 12.34 3.81 -10.76
C VAL A 339 11.55 4.86 -11.54
N LEU A 340 10.59 5.55 -10.90
CA LEU A 340 9.81 6.62 -11.55
C LEU A 340 10.72 7.74 -12.07
N HIS A 341 11.68 8.19 -11.26
CA HIS A 341 12.71 9.16 -11.67
C HIS A 341 13.46 8.70 -12.93
N TYR A 342 13.89 7.43 -12.96
CA TYR A 342 14.62 6.90 -14.12
C TYR A 342 13.74 6.92 -15.37
N LEU A 343 12.48 6.47 -15.26
CA LEU A 343 11.51 6.49 -16.36
C LEU A 343 11.15 7.91 -16.84
N GLN A 344 11.19 8.90 -15.96
CA GLN A 344 11.01 10.32 -16.26
C GLN A 344 12.24 10.99 -16.91
N THR A 345 13.45 10.49 -16.63
CA THR A 345 14.73 11.12 -17.08
C THR A 345 15.41 10.40 -18.25
N LEU A 346 14.68 9.52 -18.96
CA LEU A 346 15.08 8.99 -20.26
C LEU A 346 14.99 10.06 -21.37
N PRO A 347 15.78 9.95 -22.46
CA PRO A 347 15.75 10.93 -23.57
C PRO A 347 14.37 11.07 -24.21
N ASP A 348 13.67 9.94 -24.42
CA ASP A 348 12.22 9.87 -24.54
C ASP A 348 11.66 9.40 -23.19
N PRO A 349 10.98 10.26 -22.40
CA PRO A 349 10.42 9.86 -21.11
C PRO A 349 9.33 8.80 -21.25
N VAL A 350 9.43 7.74 -20.44
CA VAL A 350 8.36 6.74 -20.27
C VAL A 350 7.23 7.29 -19.38
N LEU A 351 7.52 8.30 -18.56
CA LEU A 351 6.57 8.96 -17.66
C LEU A 351 6.68 10.48 -17.70
N PRO A 352 5.57 11.23 -17.55
CA PRO A 352 5.55 12.68 -17.45
C PRO A 352 5.71 13.13 -15.98
N CYS A 353 5.38 14.39 -15.65
CA CYS A 353 5.56 14.98 -14.32
C CYS A 353 4.20 15.35 -13.69
N LEU A 354 3.45 14.34 -13.22
CA LEU A 354 2.04 14.46 -12.86
C LEU A 354 1.68 15.64 -11.92
N GLN A 355 2.51 15.98 -10.95
CA GLN A 355 2.25 17.10 -10.01
C GLN A 355 2.52 18.49 -10.61
N LYS A 356 3.09 18.54 -11.81
CA LYS A 356 3.48 19.74 -12.55
C LYS A 356 2.60 19.93 -13.78
N ASP A 357 2.16 18.81 -14.36
CA ASP A 357 1.20 18.76 -15.47
C ASP A 357 -0.26 18.86 -14.98
N TYR A 358 -0.56 18.35 -13.77
CA TYR A 358 -1.89 18.31 -13.13
C TYR A 358 -1.81 18.70 -11.63
N PRO A 359 -1.34 19.91 -11.28
CA PRO A 359 -1.11 20.31 -9.89
C PRO A 359 -2.36 20.28 -9.01
N GLU A 360 -3.54 20.57 -9.58
CA GLU A 360 -4.84 20.49 -8.92
C GLU A 360 -5.21 19.06 -8.52
N CYS A 361 -4.92 18.05 -9.36
CA CYS A 361 -5.15 16.64 -9.04
C CYS A 361 -4.31 16.12 -7.87
N PHE A 362 -3.18 16.77 -7.56
CA PHE A 362 -2.21 16.32 -6.54
C PHE A 362 -1.86 17.40 -5.51
N SER A 363 -2.77 18.34 -5.26
CA SER A 363 -2.56 19.42 -4.30
C SER A 363 -2.27 18.91 -2.87
N PRO A 364 -1.18 19.35 -2.20
CA PRO A 364 -0.88 18.97 -0.81
C PRO A 364 -1.94 19.40 0.21
N VAL A 365 -2.83 20.33 -0.16
CA VAL A 365 -3.92 20.84 0.70
C VAL A 365 -5.31 20.26 0.34
N MET A 366 -5.43 19.39 -0.67
CA MET A 366 -6.69 18.73 -1.02
C MET A 366 -7.22 17.87 0.15
N ASP A 367 -8.50 17.91 0.45
CA ASP A 367 -9.12 17.09 1.50
C ASP A 367 -8.87 15.58 1.29
N LEU A 368 -8.61 14.85 2.37
CA LEU A 368 -8.20 13.44 2.31
C LEU A 368 -9.26 12.51 1.71
N HIS A 369 -10.52 12.92 1.75
CA HIS A 369 -11.62 12.19 1.11
C HIS A 369 -11.71 12.45 -0.41
N LEU A 370 -11.11 13.52 -0.93
CA LEU A 370 -11.04 13.83 -2.37
C LEU A 370 -9.76 13.32 -3.03
N VAL A 371 -8.72 13.01 -2.26
CA VAL A 371 -7.44 12.46 -2.78
C VAL A 371 -7.59 11.20 -3.67
N PRO A 372 -8.51 10.25 -3.41
CA PRO A 372 -8.76 9.15 -4.34
C PRO A 372 -9.34 9.60 -5.67
N ASP A 373 -10.14 10.67 -5.63
CA ASP A 373 -10.92 11.22 -6.73
C ASP A 373 -10.14 12.21 -7.61
N GLY A 374 -9.11 12.87 -7.06
CA GLY A 374 -8.30 13.87 -7.76
C GLY A 374 -7.84 13.43 -9.16
N PRO A 375 -7.22 12.24 -9.32
CA PRO A 375 -6.70 11.78 -10.61
C PRO A 375 -7.74 11.39 -11.68
N LYS A 376 -9.04 11.37 -11.38
CA LYS A 376 -10.07 10.73 -12.24
C LYS A 376 -10.23 11.33 -13.63
N ASN A 377 -9.81 12.57 -13.81
CA ASN A 377 -9.93 13.33 -15.06
C ASN A 377 -8.63 13.38 -15.88
N ILE A 378 -7.53 12.77 -15.41
CA ILE A 378 -6.23 12.79 -16.11
C ILE A 378 -6.35 11.96 -17.40
N PRO A 379 -6.01 12.52 -18.58
CA PRO A 379 -6.12 11.81 -19.85
C PRO A 379 -5.07 10.69 -19.97
N PRO A 380 -5.31 9.67 -20.83
CA PRO A 380 -4.32 8.65 -21.14
C PRO A 380 -3.03 9.26 -21.69
N PHE A 381 -1.88 8.82 -21.17
CA PHE A 381 -0.57 9.26 -21.64
C PHE A 381 0.01 8.26 -22.65
N VAL A 382 0.62 8.78 -23.71
CA VAL A 382 1.30 7.97 -24.73
C VAL A 382 2.77 8.39 -24.79
N SER A 383 3.65 7.56 -24.23
CA SER A 383 5.09 7.75 -24.37
C SER A 383 5.57 7.46 -25.80
N LYS A 384 6.51 8.27 -26.29
CA LYS A 384 7.27 7.98 -27.53
C LYS A 384 8.32 6.88 -27.35
N ASN A 385 8.66 6.53 -26.11
CA ASN A 385 9.71 5.57 -25.79
C ASN A 385 9.31 4.14 -26.18
N ALA A 386 10.08 3.51 -27.07
CA ALA A 386 9.86 2.14 -27.55
C ALA A 386 10.81 1.07 -26.95
N SER A 387 11.48 1.36 -25.82
CA SER A 387 12.35 0.41 -25.12
C SER A 387 11.56 -0.78 -24.55
N SER A 388 12.14 -1.99 -24.61
CA SER A 388 11.54 -3.19 -24.02
C SER A 388 11.64 -3.22 -22.50
N LEU A 389 10.94 -4.15 -21.85
CA LEU A 389 11.10 -4.39 -20.40
C LEU A 389 12.56 -4.78 -20.06
N GLY A 390 13.22 -5.57 -20.92
CA GLY A 390 14.63 -5.94 -20.75
C GLY A 390 15.57 -4.74 -20.88
N ASP A 391 15.33 -3.84 -21.84
CA ASP A 391 16.09 -2.61 -22.02
C ASP A 391 15.91 -1.66 -20.83
N LEU A 392 14.67 -1.50 -20.35
CA LEU A 392 14.37 -0.61 -19.22
C LEU A 392 14.99 -1.11 -17.91
N LEU A 393 14.97 -2.42 -17.65
CA LEU A 393 15.66 -3.01 -16.48
C LEU A 393 17.18 -2.84 -16.57
N LEU A 394 17.78 -3.16 -17.72
CA LEU A 394 19.22 -3.02 -17.92
C LEU A 394 19.68 -1.55 -17.83
N GLY A 395 18.90 -0.64 -18.41
CA GLY A 395 19.15 0.80 -18.35
C GLY A 395 19.00 1.37 -16.94
N PHE A 396 18.01 0.92 -16.15
CA PHE A 396 17.86 1.30 -14.74
C PHE A 396 19.09 0.89 -13.92
N LEU A 397 19.56 -0.35 -14.08
CA LEU A 397 20.75 -0.84 -13.40
C LEU A 397 22.00 -0.04 -13.81
N LYS A 398 22.22 0.17 -15.12
CA LYS A 398 23.31 1.01 -15.65
C LYS A 398 23.26 2.45 -15.13
N TYR A 399 22.06 3.04 -15.07
CA TYR A 399 21.85 4.43 -14.67
C TYR A 399 22.34 4.66 -13.23
N TYR A 400 21.93 3.80 -12.29
CA TYR A 400 22.34 3.91 -10.89
C TYR A 400 23.75 3.34 -10.60
N ALA A 401 24.25 2.41 -11.42
CA ALA A 401 25.63 1.94 -11.31
C ALA A 401 26.68 2.98 -11.75
N ALA A 402 26.44 3.69 -12.87
CA ALA A 402 27.48 4.48 -13.54
C ALA A 402 27.09 5.95 -13.85
N VAL A 403 25.83 6.22 -14.16
CA VAL A 403 25.41 7.54 -14.68
C VAL A 403 25.10 8.53 -13.55
N PHE A 404 24.22 8.15 -12.62
CA PHE A 404 23.76 9.02 -11.55
C PHE A 404 24.87 9.34 -10.54
N LYS A 405 25.08 10.64 -10.29
CA LYS A 405 26.13 11.13 -9.38
C LYS A 405 25.55 11.32 -7.99
N TRP A 406 25.52 10.24 -7.21
CA TRP A 406 24.96 10.17 -5.87
C TRP A 406 25.43 11.30 -4.95
N ASP A 407 26.69 11.71 -5.08
CA ASP A 407 27.39 12.77 -4.34
C ASP A 407 26.97 14.19 -4.74
N LYS A 408 26.46 14.39 -5.96
CA LYS A 408 26.11 15.71 -6.52
C LYS A 408 24.61 15.93 -6.64
N ASN A 409 23.82 14.87 -6.72
CA ASN A 409 22.42 14.95 -7.13
C ASN A 409 21.44 14.48 -6.03
N ILE A 410 20.20 14.97 -6.16
CA ILE A 410 18.98 14.56 -5.45
C ILE A 410 18.03 13.97 -6.50
N ILE A 411 17.32 12.91 -6.15
CA ILE A 411 16.25 12.32 -6.98
C ILE A 411 14.94 13.03 -6.68
N SER A 412 14.29 13.63 -7.69
CA SER A 412 13.00 14.32 -7.57
C SER A 412 12.01 13.87 -8.65
N VAL A 413 10.98 13.13 -8.21
CA VAL A 413 9.83 12.75 -9.06
C VAL A 413 8.87 13.93 -9.26
N ARG A 414 8.84 14.87 -8.31
CA ARG A 414 8.04 16.11 -8.31
C ARG A 414 8.50 17.12 -9.35
N GLU A 415 9.80 17.12 -9.66
CA GLU A 415 10.40 17.94 -10.73
C GLU A 415 10.73 17.15 -12.00
N ALA A 416 10.53 15.82 -11.99
CA ALA A 416 10.96 14.87 -13.02
C ALA A 416 12.47 14.99 -13.37
N LYS A 417 13.31 15.31 -12.38
CA LYS A 417 14.70 15.76 -12.60
C LYS A 417 15.65 15.31 -11.50
N ALA A 418 16.92 15.17 -11.88
CA ALA A 418 18.03 15.06 -10.95
C ALA A 418 18.44 16.48 -10.53
N LEU A 419 18.05 16.91 -9.33
CA LEU A 419 18.34 18.25 -8.82
C LEU A 419 19.75 18.30 -8.23
N PRO A 420 20.49 19.41 -8.33
CA PRO A 420 21.79 19.55 -7.67
C PRO A 420 21.62 19.60 -6.14
N ARG A 421 22.51 18.96 -5.40
CA ARG A 421 22.59 19.08 -3.95
C ARG A 421 23.03 20.49 -3.57
N ALA A 422 22.21 21.18 -2.79
CA ALA A 422 22.59 22.45 -2.17
C ALA A 422 23.78 22.25 -1.22
N ASN A 423 24.66 23.25 -1.11
CA ASN A 423 25.85 23.24 -0.25
C ASN A 423 25.54 23.38 1.26
N CYS A 424 24.32 23.04 1.69
CA CYS A 424 23.87 23.07 3.08
C CYS A 424 24.34 21.83 3.86
N TRP A 425 24.56 22.01 5.17
CA TRP A 425 25.17 21.01 6.06
C TRP A 425 24.40 19.67 6.12
N ASP A 426 23.07 19.73 6.18
CA ASP A 426 22.22 18.52 6.32
C ASP A 426 22.43 17.51 5.17
N TRP A 427 22.60 18.02 3.95
CA TRP A 427 22.76 17.24 2.72
C TRP A 427 24.12 16.54 2.63
N ARG A 428 25.15 17.08 3.30
CA ARG A 428 26.50 16.46 3.37
C ARG A 428 26.52 15.20 4.22
N SER A 429 25.57 15.06 5.16
CA SER A 429 25.50 13.91 6.09
C SER A 429 24.85 12.65 5.51
N LYS A 430 24.31 12.69 4.28
CA LYS A 430 23.48 11.61 3.70
C LYS A 430 24.07 11.07 2.40
N PHE A 431 24.34 9.77 2.35
CA PHE A 431 24.85 9.12 1.15
C PHE A 431 23.86 9.19 -0.02
N LEU A 432 22.58 8.89 0.24
CA LEU A 432 21.50 8.96 -0.73
C LEU A 432 20.47 10.03 -0.33
N TYR A 433 19.95 10.77 -1.32
CA TYR A 433 18.78 11.63 -1.15
C TYR A 433 17.74 11.36 -2.24
N VAL A 434 16.53 11.05 -1.81
CA VAL A 434 15.34 10.91 -2.65
C VAL A 434 14.25 11.78 -2.02
N GLU A 435 13.82 12.81 -2.73
CA GLU A 435 12.79 13.77 -2.31
C GLU A 435 11.44 13.07 -2.19
N GLU A 436 10.76 13.27 -1.06
CA GLU A 436 9.36 12.93 -0.85
C GLU A 436 8.48 13.94 -1.60
N PRO A 437 7.58 13.54 -2.53
CA PRO A 437 6.94 14.49 -3.44
C PRO A 437 5.89 15.45 -2.83
N PHE A 438 5.58 15.40 -1.53
CA PHE A 438 4.62 16.30 -0.86
C PHE A 438 5.24 17.13 0.29
N ASP A 439 6.18 16.57 1.05
CA ASP A 439 6.84 17.19 2.22
C ASP A 439 8.33 17.50 2.00
N GLY A 440 8.90 17.11 0.86
CA GLY A 440 10.28 17.42 0.45
C GLY A 440 11.37 16.68 1.23
N SER A 441 11.02 15.80 2.17
CA SER A 441 11.98 15.13 3.05
C SER A 441 12.71 13.96 2.38
N ASN A 442 13.80 13.48 2.99
CA ASN A 442 14.54 12.34 2.46
C ASN A 442 13.82 11.02 2.78
N THR A 443 13.32 10.33 1.75
CA THR A 443 12.75 8.98 1.90
C THR A 443 13.84 7.94 2.18
N ALA A 444 15.03 8.13 1.61
CA ALA A 444 16.19 7.24 1.73
C ALA A 444 16.97 7.38 3.04
N ARG A 445 16.45 8.13 4.03
CA ARG A 445 17.11 8.46 5.31
C ARG A 445 17.64 7.27 6.13
N ALA A 446 17.17 6.05 5.85
CA ALA A 446 17.66 4.81 6.45
C ALA A 446 19.07 4.42 5.99
N VAL A 447 19.51 4.86 4.81
CA VAL A 447 20.87 4.59 4.28
C VAL A 447 21.86 5.59 4.89
N HIS A 448 22.15 5.41 6.19
CA HIS A 448 23.04 6.26 6.99
C HIS A 448 24.41 5.63 7.28
N GLU A 449 24.64 4.37 6.87
CA GLU A 449 25.92 3.67 7.01
C GLU A 449 26.67 3.61 5.68
N LYS A 450 27.97 3.95 5.68
CA LYS A 450 28.81 3.89 4.48
C LYS A 450 28.84 2.48 3.88
N MET A 451 28.94 1.44 4.72
CA MET A 451 28.98 0.05 4.27
C MET A 451 27.69 -0.39 3.56
N LYS A 452 26.52 0.07 4.04
CA LYS A 452 25.22 -0.19 3.38
C LYS A 452 25.14 0.51 2.03
N PHE A 453 25.58 1.77 1.95
CA PHE A 453 25.60 2.52 0.70
C PHE A 453 26.58 1.94 -0.33
N ASP A 454 27.76 1.50 0.11
CA ASP A 454 28.74 0.83 -0.76
C ASP A 454 28.21 -0.51 -1.26
N ALA A 455 27.58 -1.32 -0.39
CA ALA A 455 26.93 -2.58 -0.79
C ALA A 455 25.77 -2.36 -1.79
N ILE A 456 24.95 -1.31 -1.60
CA ILE A 456 23.89 -0.96 -2.57
C ILE A 456 24.50 -0.68 -3.96
N LYS A 457 25.55 0.15 -4.04
CA LYS A 457 26.23 0.45 -5.32
C LYS A 457 26.86 -0.80 -5.95
N ALA A 458 27.48 -1.67 -5.15
CA ALA A 458 28.06 -2.92 -5.62
C ALA A 458 27.00 -3.82 -6.26
N VAL A 459 25.88 -4.08 -5.58
CA VAL A 459 24.75 -4.85 -6.10
C VAL A 459 24.19 -4.27 -7.40
N PHE A 460 24.09 -2.94 -7.52
CA PHE A 460 23.71 -2.26 -8.77
C PHE A 460 24.71 -2.51 -9.91
N ALA A 461 26.01 -2.38 -9.65
CA ALA A 461 27.07 -2.55 -10.65
C ALA A 461 27.25 -4.00 -11.09
N GLU A 462 27.29 -4.95 -10.16
CA GLU A 462 27.37 -6.38 -10.42
C GLU A 462 26.15 -6.87 -11.21
N SER A 463 24.95 -6.49 -10.79
CA SER A 463 23.71 -6.85 -11.50
C SER A 463 23.67 -6.25 -12.92
N TRP A 464 24.15 -5.02 -13.10
CA TRP A 464 24.27 -4.41 -14.43
C TRP A 464 25.24 -5.21 -15.32
N GLN A 465 26.45 -5.49 -14.85
CA GLN A 465 27.48 -6.23 -15.62
C GLN A 465 27.00 -7.64 -16.00
N VAL A 466 26.45 -8.38 -15.05
CA VAL A 466 25.92 -9.74 -15.26
C VAL A 466 24.76 -9.72 -16.24
N LEU A 467 23.78 -8.82 -16.08
CA LEU A 467 22.62 -8.77 -16.96
C LEU A 467 22.97 -8.27 -18.37
N GLN A 468 23.96 -7.37 -18.51
CA GLN A 468 24.44 -6.89 -19.80
C GLN A 468 24.96 -8.04 -20.68
N VAL A 469 25.71 -8.98 -20.08
CA VAL A 469 26.30 -10.13 -20.78
C VAL A 469 25.30 -11.28 -20.92
N ARG A 470 24.55 -11.62 -19.85
CA ARG A 470 23.73 -12.84 -19.80
C ARG A 470 22.33 -12.69 -20.40
N LYS A 471 21.75 -11.48 -20.37
CA LYS A 471 20.39 -11.18 -20.90
C LYS A 471 19.30 -12.17 -20.42
N ASP A 472 19.44 -12.69 -19.20
CA ASP A 472 18.53 -13.64 -18.56
C ASP A 472 18.40 -13.28 -17.08
N LEU A 473 17.16 -13.10 -16.63
CA LEU A 473 16.82 -12.62 -15.29
C LEU A 473 17.34 -13.54 -14.17
N ASN A 474 17.47 -14.85 -14.42
CA ASN A 474 17.87 -15.82 -13.39
C ASN A 474 19.27 -15.59 -12.83
N TYR A 475 20.16 -14.92 -13.58
CA TYR A 475 21.52 -14.60 -13.11
C TYR A 475 21.57 -13.44 -12.10
N ILE A 476 20.49 -12.67 -11.95
CA ILE A 476 20.38 -11.58 -10.95
C ILE A 476 19.18 -11.76 -10.00
N LEU A 477 18.26 -12.68 -10.32
CA LEU A 477 17.05 -12.97 -9.55
C LEU A 477 16.54 -14.38 -9.91
N PRO A 478 16.79 -15.42 -9.10
CA PRO A 478 16.34 -16.80 -9.39
C PRO A 478 14.81 -16.87 -9.35
N ILE A 479 14.18 -16.95 -10.53
CA ILE A 479 12.72 -16.78 -10.68
C ILE A 479 11.95 -17.84 -9.88
N ARG A 480 12.43 -19.09 -9.91
CA ARG A 480 11.80 -20.25 -9.22
C ARG A 480 11.77 -20.14 -7.70
N GLU A 481 12.69 -19.38 -7.10
CA GLU A 481 12.73 -19.11 -5.65
C GLU A 481 11.98 -17.82 -5.28
N THR A 482 11.78 -16.94 -6.27
CA THR A 482 11.17 -15.62 -6.12
C THR A 482 9.64 -15.66 -6.19
N ILE A 483 9.10 -16.65 -6.90
CA ILE A 483 7.66 -16.97 -6.94
C ILE A 483 7.26 -17.61 -5.61
N PRO A 484 6.20 -17.13 -4.93
CA PRO A 484 5.67 -17.79 -3.73
C PRO A 484 5.22 -19.21 -4.06
N LYS A 485 5.57 -20.19 -3.21
CA LYS A 485 4.94 -21.50 -3.25
C LYS A 485 3.44 -21.32 -2.92
N ARG A 486 2.58 -21.88 -3.76
CA ARG A 486 1.12 -21.91 -3.55
C ARG A 486 0.76 -22.92 -2.45
#